data_AF-A0A536AM52-F1
#
_entry.id   AF-A0A536AM52-F1
#
_cell.length_a   1.000
_cell.length_b   1.000
_cell.length_c   1.000
_cell.angle_alpha   90.00
_cell.angle_beta   90.00
_cell.angle_gamma   90.00
#
_symmetry.space_group_name_H-M   'P 1'
#
loop_
_entity.id
_entity.type
_entity.pdbx_description
1 polymer ?
#
loop_
_entity_poly.entity_id
_entity_poly.type
_entity_poly.pdbx_seq_one_letter_code
_entity_poly.pdbx_strand_id
1 'polypeptide(L)'
;MAAFVVLAVLVTFGALTSIDRAILALVQQPHAAWLDLAASLVTVFGQTEVVGTIALGVAIVRLRARRSDWWTPLLLAVVLAAELVLKLTIPQSPPPTELARTVPLFPFLEAPTVSSFPSGHMARVAFLVAVLRWPTDVSALVV
;
A
#
# COMPACT_ATOMS: atom_id res chain seq x y z
N MET A 1 -9.93 -9.66 -7.45
CA MET A 1 -9.36 -9.24 -8.75
C MET A 1 -10.34 -8.43 -9.60
N ALA A 2 -11.54 -8.93 -9.91
CA ALA A 2 -12.52 -8.19 -10.73
C ALA A 2 -12.81 -6.77 -10.22
N ALA A 3 -13.02 -6.60 -8.91
CA ALA A 3 -13.24 -5.28 -8.30
C ALA A 3 -12.06 -4.30 -8.53
N PHE A 4 -10.82 -4.78 -8.47
CA PHE A 4 -9.64 -3.95 -8.73
C PHE A 4 -9.58 -3.50 -10.20
N VAL A 5 -9.88 -4.40 -11.14
CA VAL A 5 -9.90 -4.05 -12.56
C VAL A 5 -10.97 -3.00 -12.85
N VAL A 6 -12.19 -3.18 -12.30
CA VAL A 6 -13.27 -2.19 -12.44
C VAL A 6 -12.83 -0.84 -11.87
N LEU A 7 -12.22 -0.81 -10.68
CA LEU A 7 -11.69 0.42 -10.09
C LEU A 7 -10.60 1.06 -10.94
N ALA A 8 -9.64 0.28 -11.45
CA ALA A 8 -8.58 0.77 -12.32
C ALA A 8 -9.15 1.45 -13.57
N VAL A 9 -10.15 0.82 -14.21
CA VAL A 9 -10.86 1.39 -15.36
C VAL A 9 -11.55 2.71 -14.99
N LEU A 10 -12.30 2.74 -13.89
CA LEU A 10 -12.99 3.95 -13.43
C LEU A 10 -12.02 5.11 -13.12
N VAL A 11 -10.85 4.79 -12.56
CA VAL A 11 -9.79 5.77 -12.27
C VAL A 11 -9.16 6.29 -13.56
N THR A 12 -8.86 5.43 -14.53
CA THR A 12 -8.31 5.84 -15.84
C THR A 12 -9.23 6.83 -16.55
N PHE A 13 -10.55 6.65 -16.46
CA PHE A 13 -11.53 7.56 -17.05
C PHE A 13 -11.86 8.78 -16.16
N GLY A 14 -11.25 8.90 -14.98
CA GLY A 14 -11.49 10.00 -14.05
C GLY A 14 -12.89 10.05 -13.46
N ALA A 15 -13.69 8.98 -13.60
CA ALA A 15 -15.10 8.94 -13.22
C ALA A 15 -15.34 9.19 -11.72
N LEU A 16 -14.32 8.93 -10.89
CA LEU A 16 -14.39 9.05 -9.44
C LEU A 16 -13.74 10.34 -8.89
N THR A 17 -13.25 11.23 -9.76
CA THR A 17 -12.47 12.41 -9.35
C THR A 17 -13.23 13.34 -8.40
N SER A 18 -14.52 13.57 -8.65
CA SER A 18 -15.36 14.43 -7.80
C SER A 18 -15.59 13.82 -6.42
N ILE A 19 -15.84 12.51 -6.38
CA ILE A 19 -16.04 11.75 -5.14
C ILE A 19 -14.74 11.72 -4.34
N ASP A 20 -13.60 11.45 -4.98
CA ASP A 20 -12.29 11.42 -4.35
C ASP A 20 -11.95 12.76 -3.68
N ARG A 21 -12.21 13.88 -4.37
CA ARG A 21 -12.05 15.23 -3.81
C ARG A 21 -13.00 15.50 -2.63
N ALA A 22 -14.25 15.07 -2.72
CA ALA A 22 -15.22 15.24 -1.65
C ALA A 22 -14.82 14.45 -0.39
N ILE A 23 -14.35 13.22 -0.57
CA ILE A 23 -13.82 12.39 0.52
C ILE A 23 -12.57 13.03 1.12
N LEU A 24 -11.62 13.48 0.29
CA LEU A 24 -10.42 14.15 0.77
C LEU A 24 -10.76 15.40 1.60
N ALA A 25 -11.68 16.23 1.13
CA ALA A 25 -12.13 17.42 1.85
C ALA A 25 -12.79 17.07 3.19
N LEU A 26 -13.62 16.03 3.23
CA LEU A 26 -14.26 15.54 4.45
C LEU A 26 -13.23 15.01 5.46
N VAL A 27 -12.29 14.19 5.01
CA VAL A 27 -11.23 13.62 5.85
C VAL A 27 -10.29 14.69 6.40
N GLN A 28 -10.08 15.78 5.66
CA GLN A 28 -9.23 16.90 6.06
C GLN A 28 -9.94 17.99 6.88
N GLN A 29 -11.26 17.91 7.08
CA GLN A 29 -12.02 18.84 7.93
C GLN A 29 -11.46 18.98 9.37
N PRO A 30 -11.04 17.90 10.05
CA PRO A 30 -10.39 18.04 11.34
C PRO A 30 -8.95 18.55 11.10
N HIS A 31 -8.73 19.84 11.34
CA HIS A 31 -7.43 20.50 11.20
C HIS A 31 -6.52 20.27 12.41
N ALA A 32 -6.43 19.03 12.89
CA ALA A 32 -5.72 18.73 14.12
C ALA A 32 -4.35 18.09 13.84
N ALA A 33 -3.27 18.78 14.22
CA ALA A 33 -1.90 18.33 13.97
C ALA A 33 -1.57 16.94 14.55
N TRP A 34 -2.25 16.52 15.62
CA TRP A 34 -2.08 15.18 16.19
C TRP A 34 -2.65 14.07 15.30
N LEU A 35 -3.70 14.36 14.51
CA LEU A 35 -4.24 13.43 13.52
C LEU A 35 -3.28 13.28 12.35
N ASP A 36 -2.68 14.38 11.88
CA ASP A 36 -1.67 14.35 10.83
C ASP A 36 -0.43 13.55 11.28
N LEU A 37 -0.01 13.71 12.54
CA LEU A 37 1.07 12.91 13.12
C LEU A 37 0.68 11.43 13.24
N ALA A 38 -0.53 11.13 13.73
CA ALA A 38 -1.01 9.76 13.85
C ALA A 38 -1.10 9.07 12.48
N ALA A 39 -1.64 9.77 11.48
CA ALA A 39 -1.69 9.29 10.11
C ALA A 39 -0.28 9.04 9.54
N SER A 40 0.65 9.99 9.76
CA SER A 40 2.05 9.85 9.32
C SER A 40 2.77 8.69 10.02
N LEU A 41 2.47 8.41 11.29
CA LEU A 41 3.01 7.23 11.98
C LEU A 41 2.46 5.93 11.39
N VAL A 42 1.18 5.92 11.00
CA VAL A 42 0.56 4.75 10.36
C VAL A 42 1.16 4.51 8.97
N THR A 43 1.50 5.55 8.20
CA THR A 43 2.11 5.37 6.87
C THR A 43 3.49 4.72 6.92
N VAL A 44 4.24 4.86 8.02
CA VAL A 44 5.53 4.18 8.22
C VAL A 44 5.40 2.66 8.04
N PHE A 45 4.32 2.06 8.51
CA PHE A 45 4.09 0.61 8.35
C PHE A 45 3.87 0.17 6.91
N GLY A 46 3.57 1.11 6.01
CA GLY A 46 3.48 0.83 4.59
C GLY A 46 4.78 1.09 3.83
N GLN A 47 5.84 1.61 4.45
CA GLN A 47 7.10 1.95 3.75
C GLN A 47 7.82 0.68 3.24
N THR A 48 8.60 0.80 2.16
CA THR A 48 9.13 -0.36 1.43
C THR A 48 10.18 -1.06 2.26
N GLU A 49 10.97 -0.27 2.97
CA GLU A 49 12.04 -0.68 3.85
C GLU A 49 11.47 -1.38 5.07
N VAL A 50 10.48 -0.76 5.73
CA VAL A 50 9.81 -1.35 6.89
C VAL A 50 9.16 -2.68 6.52
N VAL A 51 8.35 -2.70 5.46
CA VAL A 51 7.67 -3.92 5.01
C VAL A 51 8.68 -4.95 4.48
N GLY A 52 9.74 -4.52 3.80
CA GLY A 52 10.80 -5.38 3.28
C GLY A 52 11.61 -6.03 4.39
N THR A 53 11.98 -5.29 5.43
CA THR A 53 12.65 -5.82 6.62
C THR A 53 11.76 -6.82 7.36
N ILE A 54 10.47 -6.52 7.53
CA ILE A 54 9.52 -7.45 8.15
C ILE A 54 9.40 -8.71 7.29
N ALA A 55 9.20 -8.57 5.98
CA ALA A 55 9.05 -9.71 5.06
C ALA A 55 10.30 -10.62 5.08
N LEU A 56 11.50 -10.04 5.05
CA LEU A 56 12.75 -10.79 5.15
C LEU A 56 12.87 -11.50 6.52
N GLY A 57 12.56 -10.81 7.61
CA GLY A 57 12.56 -11.39 8.95
C GLY A 57 11.61 -12.59 9.06
N VAL A 58 10.38 -12.46 8.54
CA VAL A 58 9.39 -13.54 8.51
C VAL A 58 9.89 -14.71 7.64
N ALA A 59 10.47 -14.43 6.48
CA ALA A 59 11.02 -15.46 5.61
C ALA A 59 12.13 -16.27 6.31
N ILE A 60 13.05 -15.59 7.01
CA ILE A 60 14.13 -16.24 7.78
C ILE A 60 13.56 -17.08 8.92
N VAL A 61 12.58 -16.57 9.67
CA VAL A 61 11.94 -17.34 10.75
C VAL A 61 11.27 -18.61 10.23
N ARG A 62 10.50 -18.51 9.13
CA ARG A 62 9.85 -19.66 8.50
C ARG A 62 10.85 -20.66 7.93
N LEU A 63 11.94 -20.17 7.34
CA LEU A 63 13.03 -21.02 6.83
C LEU A 63 13.70 -21.81 7.96
N ARG A 64 14.01 -21.14 9.08
CA ARG A 64 14.56 -21.80 10.29
C ARG A 64 13.60 -22.82 10.90
N ALA A 65 12.30 -22.55 10.83
CA ALA A 65 11.25 -23.49 11.22
C ALA A 65 10.98 -24.60 10.18
N ARG A 66 11.74 -24.65 9.08
CA ARG A 66 11.58 -25.60 7.96
C ARG A 66 10.17 -25.65 7.36
N ARG A 67 9.45 -24.53 7.40
CA ARG A 67 8.14 -24.44 6.74
C ARG A 67 8.33 -24.33 5.23
N SER A 68 7.48 -24.98 4.46
CA SER A 68 7.52 -24.96 2.98
C SER A 68 7.14 -23.58 2.39
N ASP A 69 6.46 -22.74 3.17
CA ASP A 69 5.98 -21.39 2.82
C ASP A 69 6.95 -20.26 3.24
N TRP A 70 8.25 -20.57 3.40
CA TRP A 70 9.25 -19.58 3.82
C TRP A 70 9.49 -18.47 2.80
N TRP A 71 9.29 -18.76 1.52
CA TRP A 71 9.52 -17.84 0.41
C TRP A 71 8.35 -16.88 0.19
N THR A 72 7.15 -17.18 0.73
CA THR A 72 5.93 -16.40 0.51
C THR A 72 6.09 -14.90 0.82
N PRO A 73 6.74 -14.46 1.91
CA PRO A 73 6.98 -13.04 2.16
C PRO A 73 7.82 -12.35 1.08
N LEU A 74 8.69 -13.10 0.38
CA LEU A 74 9.55 -12.55 -0.69
C LEU A 74 8.75 -12.23 -1.96
N LEU A 75 7.49 -12.68 -2.06
CA LEU A 75 6.56 -12.22 -3.11
C LEU A 75 6.27 -10.71 -3.03
N LEU A 76 6.71 -10.02 -1.97
CA LEU A 76 6.73 -8.55 -1.93
C LEU A 76 7.39 -7.95 -3.17
N ALA A 77 8.44 -8.58 -3.71
CA ALA A 77 9.09 -8.11 -4.94
C ALA A 77 8.13 -8.07 -6.14
N VAL A 78 7.22 -9.04 -6.24
CA VAL A 78 6.18 -9.08 -7.29
C VAL A 78 5.16 -7.96 -7.08
N VAL A 79 4.79 -7.67 -5.82
CA VAL A 79 3.89 -6.55 -5.49
C VAL A 79 4.51 -5.21 -5.89
N LEU A 80 5.80 -5.00 -5.60
CA LEU A 80 6.51 -3.79 -5.98
C LEU A 80 6.63 -3.63 -7.51
N ALA A 81 6.91 -4.72 -8.22
CA ALA A 81 6.95 -4.71 -9.68
C ALA A 81 5.57 -4.37 -10.27
N ALA A 82 4.49 -4.99 -9.76
CA ALA A 82 3.13 -4.69 -10.17
C ALA A 82 2.73 -3.24 -9.88
N GLU A 83 3.09 -2.71 -8.69
CA GLU A 83 2.88 -1.31 -8.33
C GLU A 83 3.56 -0.38 -9.35
N LEU A 84 4.83 -0.62 -9.67
CA LEU A 84 5.58 0.18 -10.63
C LEU A 84 4.92 0.18 -12.01
N VAL A 85 4.57 -1.00 -12.53
CA VAL A 85 3.91 -1.13 -13.84
C VAL A 85 2.57 -0.38 -13.85
N LEU A 86 1.77 -0.52 -12.80
CA LEU A 86 0.46 0.15 -12.72
C LEU A 86 0.60 1.67 -12.61
N LYS A 87 1.57 2.17 -11.83
CA LYS A 87 1.84 3.61 -11.73
C LYS A 87 2.31 4.22 -13.06
N LEU A 88 3.02 3.44 -13.89
CA LEU A 88 3.46 3.87 -15.21
C LEU A 88 2.34 3.82 -16.27
N THR A 89 1.32 2.99 -16.07
CA THR A 89 0.26 2.75 -17.07
C THR A 89 -1.05 3.47 -16.76
N ILE A 90 -1.33 3.76 -15.49
CA ILE A 90 -2.54 4.44 -15.05
C ILE A 90 -2.19 5.87 -14.64
N PRO A 91 -2.38 6.86 -15.53
CA PRO A 91 -2.11 8.25 -15.20
C PRO A 91 -3.14 8.74 -14.19
N GLN A 92 -2.69 9.04 -12.98
CA GLN A 92 -3.55 9.62 -11.95
C GLN A 92 -2.73 10.67 -11.18
N SER A 93 -3.16 11.92 -11.28
CA SER A 93 -2.44 13.05 -10.70
C SER A 93 -2.45 13.00 -9.18
N PRO A 94 -1.31 13.23 -8.52
CA PRO A 94 -1.28 13.37 -7.07
C PRO A 94 -2.16 14.54 -6.59
N PRO A 95 -2.64 14.49 -5.34
CA PRO A 95 -3.24 15.64 -4.70
C PRO A 95 -2.30 16.85 -4.77
N PRO A 96 -2.84 18.09 -4.90
CA PRO A 96 -2.06 19.31 -4.78
C PRO A 96 -1.21 19.31 -3.50
N THR A 97 0.02 19.81 -3.58
CA THR A 97 0.97 19.77 -2.45
C THR A 97 0.50 20.61 -1.27
N GLU A 98 -0.38 21.60 -1.48
CA GLU A 98 -1.00 22.39 -0.42
C GLU A 98 -1.95 21.54 0.46
N LEU A 99 -2.43 20.41 -0.06
CA LEU A 99 -3.26 19.44 0.65
C LEU A 99 -2.42 18.30 1.24
N ALA A 100 -1.11 18.22 0.96
CA ALA A 100 -0.23 17.20 1.50
C ALA A 100 0.16 17.55 2.95
N ARG A 101 -0.54 16.96 3.92
CA ARG A 101 -0.30 17.16 5.37
C ARG A 101 0.58 16.06 5.98
N THR A 102 1.60 15.61 5.26
CA THR A 102 2.50 14.55 5.73
C THR A 102 3.61 15.12 6.59
N VAL A 103 3.83 14.54 7.77
CA VAL A 103 5.02 14.83 8.59
C VAL A 103 6.15 13.92 8.08
N PRO A 104 7.25 14.46 7.53
CA PRO A 104 8.33 13.65 6.99
C PRO A 104 9.14 13.03 8.14
N LEU A 105 8.72 11.85 8.61
CA LEU A 105 9.41 11.12 9.66
C LEU A 105 10.70 10.47 9.16
N PHE A 106 10.67 9.91 7.93
CA PHE A 106 11.80 9.25 7.28
C PHE A 106 11.87 9.61 5.78
N PRO A 107 12.27 10.84 5.42
CA PRO A 107 12.17 11.38 4.05
C PRO A 107 13.13 10.76 3.04
N PHE A 108 14.09 9.94 3.48
CA PHE A 108 15.11 9.33 2.63
C PHE A 108 14.60 8.11 1.83
N LEU A 109 13.35 7.73 2.03
CA LEU A 109 12.78 6.43 1.65
C LEU A 109 11.56 6.54 0.70
N GLU A 110 11.19 7.75 0.29
CA GLU A 110 10.06 7.97 -0.63
C GLU A 110 10.58 8.23 -2.05
N ALA A 111 10.37 7.26 -2.94
CA ALA A 111 10.59 7.47 -4.37
C ALA A 111 9.49 8.40 -4.92
N PRO A 112 9.83 9.51 -5.60
CA PRO A 112 8.83 10.38 -6.21
C PRO A 112 8.09 9.59 -7.29
N THR A 113 6.81 9.31 -7.05
CA THR A 113 5.98 8.61 -8.03
C THR A 113 5.15 9.59 -8.83
N VAL A 114 5.24 9.49 -10.16
CA VAL A 114 4.54 10.35 -11.12
C VAL A 114 3.01 10.21 -11.01
N SER A 115 2.54 9.02 -10.60
CA SER A 115 1.12 8.69 -10.44
C SER A 115 0.82 8.24 -9.01
N SER A 116 -0.36 8.60 -8.48
CA SER A 116 -0.76 8.18 -7.11
C SER A 116 -1.64 6.93 -7.05
N PHE A 117 -2.05 6.39 -8.21
CA PHE A 117 -2.72 5.10 -8.31
C PHE A 117 -1.79 3.99 -8.86
N PRO A 118 -1.80 2.79 -8.27
CA PRO A 118 -2.40 2.44 -6.97
C PRO A 118 -1.56 2.94 -5.79
N SER A 119 -2.16 3.01 -4.59
CA SER A 119 -1.43 3.38 -3.37
C SER A 119 -0.46 2.26 -2.96
N GLY A 120 0.84 2.55 -3.08
CA GLY A 120 1.88 1.60 -2.70
C GLY A 120 1.88 1.22 -1.24
N HIS A 121 1.63 2.18 -0.33
CA HIS A 121 1.55 1.92 1.11
C HIS A 121 0.43 0.91 1.40
N MET A 122 -0.75 1.09 0.79
CA MET A 122 -1.87 0.18 0.97
C MET A 122 -1.60 -1.20 0.36
N ALA A 123 -0.99 -1.28 -0.82
CA ALA A 123 -0.64 -2.55 -1.46
C ALA A 123 0.33 -3.38 -0.59
N ARG A 124 1.37 -2.74 -0.06
CA ARG A 124 2.38 -3.38 0.81
C ARG A 124 1.78 -3.83 2.15
N VAL A 125 0.96 -2.99 2.80
CA VAL A 125 0.26 -3.36 4.05
C VAL A 125 -0.70 -4.52 3.82
N ALA A 126 -1.52 -4.47 2.76
CA ALA A 126 -2.47 -5.53 2.43
C ALA A 126 -1.75 -6.86 2.17
N PHE A 127 -0.64 -6.84 1.45
CA PHE A 127 0.22 -8.01 1.24
C PHE A 127 0.75 -8.56 2.57
N LEU A 128 1.32 -7.69 3.41
CA LEU A 128 1.88 -8.11 4.69
C LEU A 128 0.81 -8.76 5.58
N VAL A 129 -0.38 -8.14 5.67
CA VAL A 129 -1.52 -8.71 6.39
C VAL A 129 -1.90 -10.07 5.82
N ALA A 130 -1.98 -10.23 4.50
CA ALA A 130 -2.32 -11.51 3.87
C ALA A 130 -1.28 -12.61 4.17
N VAL A 131 0.01 -12.29 4.08
CA VAL A 131 1.10 -13.23 4.36
C VAL A 131 1.16 -13.61 5.84
N LEU A 132 0.87 -12.66 6.74
CA LEU A 132 0.87 -12.90 8.19
C LEU A 132 -0.40 -13.62 8.67
N ARG A 133 -1.55 -13.44 8.00
CA ARG A 133 -2.84 -14.06 8.35
C ARG A 133 -2.97 -15.54 7.99
N TRP A 134 -1.88 -16.27 7.76
CA TRP A 134 -1.96 -17.67 7.35
C TRP A 134 -1.77 -18.66 8.53
N PRO A 135 -2.85 -19.17 9.15
CA PRO A 135 -2.90 -20.55 9.57
C PRO A 135 -3.18 -21.42 8.34
N THR A 136 -2.44 -22.51 8.18
CA THR A 136 -2.41 -23.39 6.99
C THR A 136 -3.74 -24.06 6.63
N ASP A 137 -4.80 -23.89 7.41
CA ASP A 137 -5.97 -24.76 7.37
C ASP A 137 -7.23 -24.12 6.76
N VAL A 138 -7.26 -22.81 6.46
CA VAL A 138 -8.51 -22.11 6.09
C VAL A 138 -8.63 -21.80 4.58
N SER A 139 -7.55 -21.91 3.81
CA SER A 139 -7.55 -21.54 2.39
C SER A 139 -8.18 -22.59 1.47
N ALA A 140 -8.54 -23.77 1.97
CA ALA A 140 -9.27 -24.79 1.22
C ALA A 140 -10.76 -24.48 1.02
N LEU A 141 -11.27 -23.37 1.60
CA LEU A 141 -12.70 -23.03 1.59
C LEU A 141 -13.06 -21.81 0.73
N VAL A 142 -12.10 -21.23 0.00
CA VAL A 142 -12.34 -20.05 -0.87
C VAL A 142 -11.78 -20.25 -2.30
N VAL A 143 -11.57 -21.50 -2.72
CA VAL A 143 -11.49 -21.88 -4.15
C VAL A 143 -12.69 -22.74 -4.47
#